data_AF-A0A1H7IUQ6-F1
#
_entry.id   AF-A0A1H7IUQ6-F1
#
_cell.length_a   1.000
_cell.length_b   1.000
_cell.length_c   1.000
_cell.angle_alpha   90.00
_cell.angle_beta   90.00
_cell.angle_gamma   90.00
#
_symmetry.space_group_name_H-M   'P 1'
#
loop_
_entity.id
_entity.type
_entity.pdbx_description
1 polymer ?
#
loop_
_entity_poly.entity_id
_entity_poly.type
_entity_poly.pdbx_seq_one_letter_code
_entity_poly.pdbx_strand_id
1 'polypeptide(L)'
;MSIQLMPRVHSLIPSITRAGASLAVGVAIAGGMAVAGSGVASAAQVGCASPPSANDIRVIGDASCGATATVGNAGATAMDSGTAVSVANGGSANSLATGFGVALSSSRDAGAAHAFAIGGGISHSNASNGHTTISVAGWGSGATAEASGVKCVGPLSFAVNLNTGAVCAMR
;
A
#
# COMPACT_ATOMS: atom_id res chain seq x y z
N MET A 1 -21.00 -4.23 -67.63
CA MET A 1 -21.69 -4.04 -66.35
C MET A 1 -20.65 -3.48 -65.38
N SER A 2 -20.61 -2.15 -65.29
CA SER A 2 -19.54 -1.41 -64.62
C SER A 2 -19.95 -1.13 -63.17
N ILE A 3 -19.13 -1.60 -62.21
CA ILE A 3 -19.30 -1.31 -60.79
C ILE A 3 -18.18 -0.35 -60.39
N GLN A 4 -18.55 0.89 -60.12
CA GLN A 4 -17.76 1.86 -59.36
C GLN A 4 -17.98 1.58 -57.86
N LEU A 5 -16.93 1.53 -57.05
CA LEU A 5 -16.91 2.22 -55.73
C LEU A 5 -15.52 2.19 -55.06
N MET A 6 -15.01 3.42 -54.86
CA MET A 6 -14.25 3.95 -53.72
C MET A 6 -12.77 3.52 -53.46
N PRO A 7 -11.83 4.51 -53.40
CA PRO A 7 -10.45 4.30 -52.96
C PRO A 7 -10.32 4.27 -51.42
N ARG A 8 -9.47 3.35 -50.94
CA ARG A 8 -9.03 3.22 -49.54
C ARG A 8 -8.19 4.43 -49.14
N VAL A 9 -8.64 5.14 -48.12
CA VAL A 9 -7.94 6.26 -47.50
C VAL A 9 -6.88 5.70 -46.56
N HIS A 10 -5.60 6.02 -46.80
CA HIS A 10 -4.49 5.67 -45.91
C HIS A 10 -4.53 6.63 -44.71
N SER A 11 -4.85 6.10 -43.53
CA SER A 11 -4.79 6.85 -42.28
C SER A 11 -3.33 6.97 -41.83
N LEU A 12 -2.81 8.20 -41.86
CA LEU A 12 -1.60 8.60 -41.15
C LEU A 12 -1.86 8.50 -39.64
N ILE A 13 -1.10 7.68 -38.94
CA ILE A 13 -1.04 7.66 -37.48
C ILE A 13 0.11 8.57 -37.05
N PRO A 14 -0.14 9.81 -36.61
CA PRO A 14 0.85 10.56 -35.86
C PRO A 14 0.95 10.00 -34.43
N SER A 15 2.17 9.72 -34.02
CA SER A 15 2.59 9.41 -32.65
C SER A 15 2.23 10.56 -31.71
N ILE A 16 1.32 10.33 -30.75
CA ILE A 16 0.98 11.31 -29.71
C ILE A 16 1.89 11.07 -28.51
N THR A 17 3.00 11.81 -28.47
CA THR A 17 3.77 12.12 -27.27
C THR A 17 3.00 13.08 -26.35
N ARG A 18 3.00 12.76 -25.05
CA ARG A 18 2.95 13.65 -23.86
C ARG A 18 2.33 15.05 -24.04
N ALA A 19 1.20 15.29 -23.37
CA ALA A 19 0.97 16.36 -22.39
C ALA A 19 -0.53 16.50 -22.12
N GLY A 20 -0.92 16.60 -20.84
CA GLY A 20 -2.30 16.86 -20.44
C GLY A 20 -2.34 17.55 -19.08
N ALA A 21 -1.79 18.76 -19.01
CA ALA A 21 -2.05 19.71 -17.94
C ALA A 21 -3.32 20.51 -18.30
N SER A 22 -4.34 20.46 -17.44
CA SER A 22 -5.44 21.43 -17.28
C SER A 22 -6.31 20.88 -16.13
N LEU A 23 -6.62 21.67 -15.10
CA LEU A 23 -7.79 22.54 -14.96
C LEU A 23 -7.41 23.62 -13.91
N ALA A 24 -7.39 24.92 -14.20
CA ALA A 24 -8.49 25.85 -14.47
C ALA A 24 -8.53 26.88 -13.32
N VAL A 25 -8.31 28.14 -13.69
CA VAL A 25 -8.38 29.33 -12.83
C VAL A 25 -9.84 29.65 -12.52
N GLY A 26 -10.15 29.91 -11.25
CA GLY A 26 -11.40 30.53 -10.82
C GLY A 26 -11.15 31.44 -9.61
N VAL A 27 -11.24 32.75 -9.80
CA VAL A 27 -11.13 33.76 -8.74
C VAL A 27 -12.53 34.10 -8.24
N ALA A 28 -12.78 33.90 -6.94
CA ALA A 28 -13.81 34.63 -6.18
C ALA A 28 -13.37 34.74 -4.71
N ILE A 29 -13.34 35.97 -4.20
CA ILE A 29 -12.83 36.37 -2.89
C ILE A 29 -13.98 36.30 -1.87
N ALA A 30 -13.85 35.51 -0.80
CA ALA A 30 -14.34 35.81 0.57
C ALA A 30 -14.24 34.56 1.48
N GLY A 31 -13.65 34.71 2.67
CA GLY A 31 -13.69 33.72 3.76
C GLY A 31 -12.46 32.82 3.79
N GLY A 32 -11.58 33.06 4.76
CA GLY A 32 -10.28 32.41 4.83
C GLY A 32 -10.37 30.91 5.04
N MET A 33 -9.58 30.17 4.25
CA MET A 33 -8.57 29.23 4.72
C MET A 33 -7.51 29.18 3.62
N ALA A 34 -6.31 29.68 3.91
CA ALA A 34 -5.16 29.32 3.11
C ALA A 34 -4.95 27.82 3.32
N VAL A 35 -5.56 26.99 2.46
CA VAL A 35 -5.09 25.63 2.25
C VAL A 35 -3.70 25.82 1.65
N ALA A 36 -2.69 25.85 2.51
CA ALA A 36 -1.33 25.60 2.12
C ALA A 36 -1.39 24.29 1.36
N GLY A 37 -1.32 24.37 0.04
CA GLY A 37 -1.15 23.22 -0.82
C GLY A 37 0.20 22.63 -0.46
N SER A 38 0.24 21.76 0.55
CA SER A 38 1.31 20.80 0.69
C SER A 38 1.22 19.99 -0.59
N GLY A 39 2.08 20.33 -1.55
CA GLY A 39 2.31 19.48 -2.70
C GLY A 39 2.69 18.12 -2.13
N VAL A 40 1.73 17.19 -2.10
CA VAL A 40 2.05 15.79 -1.91
C VAL A 40 2.81 15.43 -3.16
N ALA A 41 4.13 15.37 -3.04
CA ALA A 41 4.93 14.64 -4.01
C ALA A 41 4.44 13.20 -3.89
N SER A 42 3.42 12.82 -4.68
CA SER A 42 2.97 11.44 -4.75
C SER A 42 4.13 10.64 -5.29
N ALA A 43 4.93 10.05 -4.40
CA ALA A 43 5.97 9.13 -4.82
C ALA A 43 5.28 7.96 -5.54
N ALA A 44 5.88 7.49 -6.63
CA ALA A 44 5.31 6.41 -7.40
C ALA A 44 5.09 5.19 -6.50
N GLN A 45 3.84 4.74 -6.39
CA GLN A 45 3.48 3.57 -5.60
C GLN A 45 4.20 2.34 -6.16
N VAL A 46 4.85 1.58 -5.28
CA VAL A 46 5.41 0.27 -5.59
C VAL A 46 4.55 -0.80 -4.93
N GLY A 47 4.18 -1.82 -5.71
CA GLY A 47 3.33 -2.92 -5.26
C GLY A 47 3.93 -4.26 -5.66
N CYS A 48 3.89 -5.19 -4.73
CA CYS A 48 4.38 -6.55 -4.87
C CYS A 48 3.25 -7.53 -4.51
N ALA A 49 3.13 -8.62 -5.28
CA ALA A 49 2.09 -9.61 -5.06
C ALA A 49 2.59 -11.05 -5.29
N SER A 50 2.11 -11.96 -4.44
CA SER A 50 2.38 -13.38 -4.56
C SER A 50 1.16 -14.17 -4.10
N PRO A 51 0.50 -14.98 -4.96
CA PRO A 51 0.63 -15.09 -6.42
C PRO A 51 0.28 -13.78 -7.18
N PRO A 52 0.62 -13.63 -8.49
CA PRO A 52 1.08 -14.67 -9.42
C PRO A 52 2.58 -14.98 -9.36
N SER A 53 3.40 -14.08 -8.85
CA SER A 53 4.84 -14.31 -8.71
C SER A 53 5.12 -15.19 -7.50
N ALA A 54 6.05 -16.14 -7.60
CA ALA A 54 6.46 -16.95 -6.43
C ALA A 54 7.15 -16.09 -5.36
N ASN A 55 7.91 -15.08 -5.81
CA ASN A 55 8.55 -14.07 -4.99
C ASN A 55 8.64 -12.78 -5.82
N ASP A 56 8.08 -11.69 -5.30
CA ASP A 56 8.07 -10.38 -5.97
C ASP A 56 8.72 -9.34 -5.06
N ILE A 57 9.83 -8.75 -5.53
CA ILE A 57 10.58 -7.74 -4.79
C ILE A 57 10.84 -6.60 -5.76
N ARG A 58 10.43 -5.39 -5.37
CA ARG A 58 10.55 -4.21 -6.22
C ARG A 58 11.01 -3.01 -5.42
N VAL A 59 11.77 -2.15 -6.09
CA VAL A 59 12.17 -0.84 -5.60
C VAL A 59 11.88 0.17 -6.70
N ILE A 60 11.16 1.25 -6.38
CA ILE A 60 10.92 2.37 -7.28
C ILE A 60 11.25 3.65 -6.53
N GLY A 61 12.28 4.37 -7.00
CA GLY A 61 12.83 5.50 -6.25
C GLY A 61 13.28 5.03 -4.86
N ASP A 62 12.73 5.67 -3.83
CA ASP A 62 13.05 5.38 -2.43
C ASP A 62 12.04 4.43 -1.74
N ALA A 63 10.99 3.99 -2.44
CA ALA A 63 10.00 3.07 -1.89
C ALA A 63 10.33 1.62 -2.29
N SER A 64 10.09 0.67 -1.38
CA SER A 64 10.36 -0.75 -1.62
C SER A 64 9.24 -1.67 -1.13
N CYS A 65 9.02 -2.76 -1.85
CA CYS A 65 8.13 -3.84 -1.43
C CYS A 65 8.73 -5.23 -1.62
N GLY A 66 8.23 -6.19 -0.85
CA GLY A 66 8.49 -7.62 -1.01
C GLY A 66 7.25 -8.44 -0.67
N ALA A 67 6.88 -9.39 -1.54
CA ALA A 67 5.77 -10.31 -1.31
C ALA A 67 6.17 -11.74 -1.70
N THR A 68 5.94 -12.69 -0.80
CA THR A 68 6.21 -14.11 -1.04
C THR A 68 5.10 -14.94 -0.42
N ALA A 69 4.49 -15.84 -1.19
CA ALA A 69 3.51 -16.79 -0.71
C ALA A 69 3.87 -18.22 -1.15
N THR A 70 4.13 -19.11 -0.19
CA THR A 70 4.24 -20.56 -0.47
C THR A 70 2.85 -21.18 -0.58
N VAL A 71 1.93 -20.75 0.28
CA VAL A 71 0.51 -21.12 0.31
C VAL A 71 -0.27 -19.87 0.72
N GLY A 72 -1.44 -19.62 0.11
CA GLY A 72 -2.24 -18.42 0.37
C GLY A 72 -1.76 -17.21 -0.44
N ASN A 73 -1.92 -16.00 0.12
CA ASN A 73 -1.69 -14.74 -0.61
C ASN A 73 -0.86 -13.76 0.21
N ALA A 74 0.09 -13.09 -0.43
CA ALA A 74 0.89 -12.01 0.12
C ALA A 74 0.80 -10.78 -0.78
N GLY A 75 0.48 -9.62 -0.20
CA GLY A 75 0.43 -8.33 -0.89
C GLY A 75 1.20 -7.28 -0.11
N ALA A 76 2.13 -6.58 -0.75
CA ALA A 76 2.90 -5.52 -0.11
C ALA A 76 2.88 -4.26 -0.96
N THR A 77 2.57 -3.13 -0.35
CA THR A 77 2.51 -1.83 -1.03
C THR A 77 3.33 -0.80 -0.26
N ALA A 78 4.15 -0.04 -0.96
CA ALA A 78 4.87 1.07 -0.39
C ALA A 78 4.80 2.33 -1.26
N MET A 79 4.81 3.48 -0.61
CA MET A 79 4.92 4.80 -1.22
C MET A 79 5.62 5.76 -0.25
N ASP A 80 5.98 6.95 -0.72
CA ASP A 80 6.61 8.00 0.08
C ASP A 80 7.81 7.48 0.91
N SER A 81 8.74 6.80 0.23
CA SER A 81 9.93 6.16 0.85
C SER A 81 9.65 5.05 1.86
N GLY A 82 8.42 4.51 1.87
CA GLY A 82 8.04 3.39 2.73
C GLY A 82 8.68 2.06 2.33
N THR A 83 8.68 1.11 3.26
CA THR A 83 9.10 -0.28 3.04
C THR A 83 8.02 -1.24 3.52
N ALA A 84 7.49 -2.07 2.63
CA ALA A 84 6.44 -3.04 2.95
C ALA A 84 6.87 -4.47 2.60
N VAL A 85 6.75 -5.41 3.53
CA VAL A 85 7.05 -6.82 3.30
C VAL A 85 5.90 -7.70 3.79
N SER A 86 5.52 -8.67 2.96
CA SER A 86 4.45 -9.62 3.26
C SER A 86 4.89 -11.04 2.95
N VAL A 87 4.78 -11.94 3.93
CA VAL A 87 5.13 -13.35 3.78
C VAL A 87 3.98 -14.24 4.18
N ALA A 88 3.49 -15.07 3.26
CA ALA A 88 2.42 -16.03 3.53
C ALA A 88 2.87 -17.48 3.35
N ASN A 89 2.62 -18.30 4.36
CA ASN A 89 2.73 -19.75 4.28
C ASN A 89 1.44 -20.38 4.82
N GLY A 90 0.33 -20.01 4.20
CA GLY A 90 -1.05 -20.25 4.63
C GLY A 90 -1.75 -18.93 4.93
N GLY A 91 -2.98 -18.77 4.45
CA GLY A 91 -3.80 -17.59 4.75
C GLY A 91 -3.42 -16.34 3.95
N SER A 92 -3.43 -15.16 4.59
CA SER A 92 -3.25 -13.86 3.93
C SER A 92 -2.32 -12.93 4.70
N ALA A 93 -1.30 -12.37 4.05
CA ALA A 93 -0.39 -11.38 4.62
C ALA A 93 -0.44 -10.09 3.79
N ASN A 94 -0.77 -8.96 4.41
CA ASN A 94 -0.86 -7.67 3.74
C ASN A 94 -0.10 -6.57 4.49
N SER A 95 0.72 -5.81 3.76
CA SER A 95 1.50 -4.71 4.31
C SER A 95 1.33 -3.45 3.47
N LEU A 96 1.19 -2.31 4.13
CA LEU A 96 1.21 -0.97 3.51
C LEU A 96 2.13 -0.05 4.30
N ALA A 97 3.09 0.57 3.63
CA ALA A 97 4.01 1.52 4.23
C ALA A 97 4.03 2.87 3.50
N THR A 98 3.94 3.97 4.26
CA THR A 98 4.03 5.34 3.75
C THR A 98 4.93 6.21 4.64
N GLY A 99 5.49 7.27 4.06
CA GLY A 99 6.20 8.34 4.76
C GLY A 99 7.43 7.88 5.53
N PHE A 100 8.34 7.13 4.89
CA PHE A 100 9.49 6.45 5.54
C PHE A 100 9.10 5.34 6.53
N GLY A 101 7.84 4.89 6.51
CA GLY A 101 7.35 3.84 7.40
C GLY A 101 7.82 2.45 7.01
N VAL A 102 7.71 1.51 7.94
CA VAL A 102 8.03 0.09 7.75
C VAL A 102 6.84 -0.77 8.15
N ALA A 103 6.30 -1.55 7.21
CA ALA A 103 5.20 -2.47 7.44
C ALA A 103 5.60 -3.91 7.14
N LEU A 104 5.42 -4.79 8.11
CA LEU A 104 5.82 -6.19 8.05
C LEU A 104 4.62 -7.06 8.41
N SER A 105 4.21 -7.95 7.50
CA SER A 105 3.13 -8.90 7.76
C SER A 105 3.58 -10.32 7.46
N SER A 106 3.21 -11.24 8.36
CA SER A 106 3.42 -12.66 8.14
C SER A 106 2.20 -13.48 8.50
N SER A 107 1.90 -14.47 7.67
CA SER A 107 0.78 -15.38 7.89
C SER A 107 1.22 -16.84 7.75
N ARG A 108 0.72 -17.70 8.63
CA ARG A 108 0.89 -19.16 8.59
C ARG A 108 -0.43 -19.86 8.93
N ASP A 109 -0.57 -21.14 8.58
CA ASP A 109 -1.67 -22.00 9.05
C ASP A 109 -3.06 -21.34 8.93
N ALA A 110 -3.36 -20.76 7.76
CA ALA A 110 -4.60 -20.03 7.44
C ALA A 110 -4.86 -18.70 8.19
N GLY A 111 -3.83 -18.09 8.82
CA GLY A 111 -3.95 -16.78 9.46
C GLY A 111 -4.25 -15.61 8.51
N ALA A 112 -4.59 -14.45 9.07
CA ALA A 112 -4.72 -13.18 8.35
C ALA A 112 -3.96 -12.07 9.08
N ALA A 113 -2.87 -11.57 8.49
CA ALA A 113 -2.04 -10.53 9.07
C ALA A 113 -2.07 -9.26 8.24
N HIS A 114 -2.30 -8.11 8.88
CA HIS A 114 -2.42 -6.82 8.22
C HIS A 114 -1.60 -5.74 8.95
N ALA A 115 -0.49 -5.31 8.35
CA ALA A 115 0.39 -4.29 8.90
C ALA A 115 0.32 -2.99 8.10
N PHE A 116 0.02 -1.88 8.77
CA PHE A 116 -0.06 -0.55 8.16
C PHE A 116 0.88 0.41 8.89
N ALA A 117 1.89 0.92 8.19
CA ALA A 117 2.74 2.01 8.68
C ALA A 117 2.38 3.28 7.90
N ILE A 118 1.72 4.22 8.56
CA ILE A 118 1.19 5.43 7.94
C ILE A 118 1.99 6.64 8.41
N GLY A 119 2.80 7.20 7.51
CA GLY A 119 3.58 8.40 7.79
C GLY A 119 4.81 8.15 8.66
N GLY A 120 5.51 7.02 8.54
CA GLY A 120 6.82 6.85 9.19
C GLY A 120 6.86 5.99 10.46
N GLY A 121 5.80 5.25 10.77
CA GLY A 121 5.77 4.30 11.87
C GLY A 121 6.37 2.94 11.54
N ILE A 122 6.47 2.07 12.55
CA ILE A 122 6.84 0.66 12.41
C ILE A 122 5.64 -0.21 12.77
N SER A 123 5.12 -0.95 11.79
CA SER A 123 3.95 -1.80 11.96
C SER A 123 4.29 -3.25 11.68
N HIS A 124 3.99 -4.13 12.62
CA HIS A 124 4.26 -5.55 12.53
C HIS A 124 3.01 -6.38 12.88
N SER A 125 2.59 -7.26 11.97
CA SER A 125 1.48 -8.19 12.21
C SER A 125 1.88 -9.61 11.87
N ASN A 126 1.66 -10.53 12.79
CA ASN A 126 1.87 -11.96 12.56
C ASN A 126 0.64 -12.78 12.97
N ALA A 127 0.11 -13.55 12.02
CA ALA A 127 -1.05 -14.40 12.20
C ALA A 127 -0.72 -15.87 11.94
N SER A 128 -1.34 -16.75 12.70
CA SER A 128 -1.20 -18.20 12.63
C SER A 128 -2.52 -18.86 13.04
N ASN A 129 -2.76 -20.10 12.64
CA ASN A 129 -3.89 -20.95 13.08
C ASN A 129 -5.27 -20.32 12.86
N GLY A 130 -5.49 -19.71 11.70
CA GLY A 130 -6.76 -19.03 11.39
C GLY A 130 -7.00 -17.71 12.15
N HIS A 131 -6.04 -17.26 12.96
CA HIS A 131 -6.18 -16.00 13.70
C HIS A 131 -6.06 -14.79 12.77
N THR A 132 -6.63 -13.67 13.19
CA THR A 132 -6.48 -12.39 12.49
C THR A 132 -5.78 -11.38 13.37
N THR A 133 -4.74 -10.74 12.82
CA THR A 133 -3.97 -9.68 13.49
C THR A 133 -3.91 -8.44 12.62
N ILE A 134 -4.03 -7.28 13.26
CA ILE A 134 -3.99 -5.98 12.60
C ILE A 134 -3.11 -5.05 13.42
N SER A 135 -2.18 -4.36 12.78
CA SER A 135 -1.33 -3.34 13.39
C SER A 135 -1.31 -2.09 12.53
N VAL A 136 -1.39 -0.92 13.16
CA VAL A 136 -1.35 0.40 12.53
C VAL A 136 -0.41 1.28 13.34
N ALA A 137 0.64 1.79 12.70
CA ALA A 137 1.60 2.70 13.34
C ALA A 137 1.68 4.01 12.56
N GLY A 138 1.43 5.13 13.24
CA GLY A 138 1.63 6.48 12.75
C GLY A 138 3.08 6.97 12.84
N TRP A 139 3.31 8.23 12.49
CA TRP A 139 4.63 8.87 12.54
C TRP A 139 5.34 8.72 13.89
N GLY A 140 6.59 8.23 13.86
CA GLY A 140 7.43 8.10 15.06
C GLY A 140 6.91 7.09 16.10
N SER A 141 6.05 6.16 15.67
CA SER A 141 5.37 5.23 16.55
C SER A 141 5.54 3.77 16.10
N GLY A 142 5.08 2.84 16.92
CA GLY A 142 5.22 1.40 16.71
C GLY A 142 3.97 0.63 17.11
N ALA A 143 3.54 -0.30 16.27
CA ALA A 143 2.42 -1.18 16.56
C ALA A 143 2.76 -2.62 16.18
N THR A 144 2.47 -3.56 17.08
CA THR A 144 2.73 -4.97 16.88
C THR A 144 1.51 -5.79 17.30
N ALA A 145 1.03 -6.66 16.42
CA ALA A 145 -0.01 -7.64 16.70
C ALA A 145 0.47 -9.05 16.37
N GLU A 146 0.53 -9.92 17.37
CA GLU A 146 1.01 -11.29 17.22
C GLU A 146 0.16 -12.26 18.03
N ALA A 147 0.39 -13.57 17.85
CA ALA A 147 -0.29 -14.61 18.61
C ALA A 147 -0.10 -14.47 20.13
N SER A 148 1.04 -13.97 20.59
CA SER A 148 1.38 -13.76 22.00
C SER A 148 0.75 -12.51 22.61
N GLY A 149 0.19 -11.61 21.80
CA GLY A 149 -0.45 -10.38 22.27
C GLY A 149 -0.20 -9.19 21.34
N VAL A 150 -0.42 -7.99 21.89
CA VAL A 150 -0.29 -6.72 21.16
C VAL A 150 0.60 -5.75 21.92
N LYS A 151 1.31 -4.90 21.18
CA LYS A 151 2.18 -3.84 21.72
C LYS A 151 2.02 -2.57 20.88
N CYS A 152 1.90 -1.44 21.56
CA CYS A 152 1.86 -0.12 20.95
C CYS A 152 2.93 0.74 21.62
N VAL A 153 3.58 1.62 20.86
CA VAL A 153 4.61 2.55 21.35
C VAL A 153 4.44 3.87 20.62
N GLY A 154 4.24 4.96 21.37
CA GLY A 154 4.11 6.30 20.80
C GLY A 154 2.69 6.64 20.30
N PRO A 155 2.49 7.87 19.81
CA PRO A 155 1.18 8.36 19.40
C PRO A 155 0.68 7.64 18.14
N LEU A 156 -0.62 7.72 17.87
CA LEU A 156 -1.23 7.17 16.65
C LEU A 156 -0.90 5.68 16.38
N SER A 157 -0.80 4.87 17.43
CA SER A 157 -0.54 3.42 17.33
C SER A 157 -1.78 2.63 17.71
N PHE A 158 -2.11 1.60 16.93
CA PHE A 158 -3.21 0.69 17.20
C PHE A 158 -2.83 -0.73 16.81
N ALA A 159 -3.12 -1.70 17.66
CA ALA A 159 -2.94 -3.11 17.30
C ALA A 159 -4.02 -3.97 17.94
N VAL A 160 -4.47 -4.99 17.22
CA VAL A 160 -5.50 -5.93 17.69
C VAL A 160 -5.18 -7.34 17.22
N ASN A 161 -5.39 -8.31 18.13
CA ASN A 161 -5.48 -9.72 17.81
C ASN A 161 -6.93 -10.17 18.03
N LEU A 162 -7.63 -10.50 16.94
CA LEU A 162 -9.06 -10.86 16.99
C LEU A 162 -9.31 -12.24 17.61
N ASN A 163 -8.30 -13.10 17.67
CA ASN A 163 -8.43 -14.42 18.31
C ASN A 163 -8.41 -14.32 19.83
N THR A 164 -7.54 -13.47 20.39
CA THR A 164 -7.41 -13.33 21.86
C THR A 164 -8.22 -12.16 22.42
N GLY A 165 -8.71 -11.26 21.57
CA GLY A 165 -9.34 -10.00 21.98
C GLY A 165 -8.35 -8.97 22.53
N ALA A 166 -7.04 -9.23 22.44
CA ALA A 166 -6.03 -8.30 22.90
C ALA A 166 -6.00 -7.06 22.01
N VAL A 167 -6.08 -5.87 22.61
CA VAL A 167 -6.06 -4.57 21.92
C VAL A 167 -5.08 -3.64 22.61
N CYS A 168 -4.31 -2.88 21.83
CA CYS A 168 -3.64 -1.69 22.30
C CYS A 168 -3.98 -0.51 21.38
N ALA A 169 -4.10 0.66 21.97
CA ALA A 169 -4.35 1.90 21.27
C ALA A 169 -3.67 3.04 22.02
N MET A 170 -2.87 3.83 21.30
CA MET A 170 -2.23 5.03 21.81
C MET A 170 -2.56 6.17 20.85
N ARG A 171 -2.94 7.31 21.42
CA ARG A 171 -3.25 8.53 20.68
C ARG A 171 -2.08 9.48 20.76
#